data_AF-A0A4R5L2J4-F1
#
_entry.id   AF-A0A4R5L2J4-F1
#
_cell.length_a   1.000
_cell.length_b   1.000
_cell.length_c   1.000
_cell.angle_alpha   90.00
_cell.angle_beta   90.00
_cell.angle_gamma   90.00
#
_symmetry.space_group_name_H-M   'P 1'
#
loop_
_entity.id
_entity.type
_entity.pdbx_description
1 polymer ?
#
loop_
_entity_poly.entity_id
_entity_poly.type
_entity_poly.pdbx_seq_one_letter_code
_entity_poly.pdbx_strand_id
1 'polypeptide(L)' 'MTANRDLRSRLVVGQKRDGRREFDENAIRELVALCLRPGVSIARAAMDHDVNPNQLRRWIARYQPQMQHG' A
#
# COMPACT_ATOMS: atom_id res chain seq x y z
N MET A 1 6.26 15.78 -8.99
CA MET A 1 5.95 14.76 -7.95
C MET A 1 4.53 14.25 -8.18
N THR A 2 4.33 13.30 -9.09
CA THR A 2 3.00 12.84 -9.55
C THR A 2 2.82 11.32 -9.48
N ALA A 3 3.90 10.56 -9.29
CA ALA A 3 3.86 9.10 -9.26
C ALA A 3 3.04 8.51 -8.10
N ASN A 4 2.96 9.21 -6.97
CA ASN A 4 2.27 8.70 -5.78
C ASN A 4 0.73 8.75 -5.92
N ARG A 5 0.23 9.75 -6.65
CA ARG A 5 -1.20 10.01 -6.83
C ARG A 5 -1.88 9.00 -7.76
N ASP A 6 -1.13 8.46 -8.74
CA ASP A 6 -1.58 7.35 -9.61
C ASP A 6 -1.79 6.07 -8.79
N LEU A 7 -0.81 5.75 -7.93
CA LEU A 7 -0.89 4.56 -7.09
C LEU A 7 -2.09 4.62 -6.14
N ARG A 8 -2.40 5.79 -5.55
CA ARG A 8 -3.62 5.96 -4.72
C ARG A 8 -4.90 5.64 -5.51
N SER A 9 -4.97 6.05 -6.77
CA SER A 9 -6.14 5.82 -7.62
C SER A 9 -6.29 4.36 -8.04
N ARG A 10 -5.17 3.64 -8.21
CA ARG A 10 -5.15 2.21 -8.58
C ARG A 10 -5.24 1.29 -7.37
N LEU A 11 -4.87 1.79 -6.19
CA LEU A 11 -4.91 1.05 -4.94
C LEU A 11 -6.36 0.73 -4.55
N VAL A 12 -7.31 1.62 -4.77
CA VAL A 12 -8.73 1.38 -4.47
C VAL A 12 -9.45 0.92 -5.72
N VAL A 13 -9.74 -0.38 -5.82
CA VAL A 13 -10.45 -0.99 -6.97
C VAL A 13 -11.95 -0.78 -6.89
N GLY A 14 -12.47 -0.52 -5.69
CA GLY A 14 -13.88 -0.29 -5.47
C GLY A 14 -14.17 0.02 -4.01
N GLN A 15 -15.39 0.47 -3.75
CA GLN A 15 -15.92 0.61 -2.41
C GLN A 15 -17.13 -0.32 -2.30
N LYS A 16 -17.06 -1.31 -1.41
CA LYS A 16 -18.23 -2.13 -1.10
C LYS A 16 -19.30 -1.27 -0.45
N ARG A 17 -20.55 -1.68 -0.61
CA ARG A 17 -21.73 -1.09 0.04
C ARG A 17 -21.61 -1.03 1.58
N ASP A 18 -20.77 -1.88 2.17
CA ASP A 18 -20.42 -1.91 3.60
C ASP A 18 -19.45 -0.79 4.03
N GLY A 19 -19.03 0.09 3.10
CA GLY A 19 -18.03 1.13 3.36
C GLY A 19 -16.58 0.63 3.33
N ARG A 20 -16.35 -0.68 3.18
CA ARG A 20 -15.01 -1.25 3.00
C ARG A 20 -14.47 -0.92 1.62
N ARG A 21 -13.29 -0.30 1.58
CA ARG A 21 -12.51 -0.13 0.35
C ARG A 21 -11.90 -1.48 -0.04
N GLU A 22 -12.13 -1.88 -1.28
CA GLU A 22 -11.44 -3.01 -1.89
C GLU A 22 -10.13 -2.48 -2.46
N PHE A 23 -9.05 -3.14 -2.06
CA PHE A 23 -7.71 -2.75 -2.46
C PHE A 23 -7.13 -3.76 -3.45
N ASP A 24 -6.49 -3.26 -4.50
CA ASP A 24 -5.89 -4.11 -5.52
C ASP A 24 -4.60 -4.73 -4.97
N GLU A 25 -4.47 -6.06 -5.06
CA GLU A 25 -3.33 -6.77 -4.50
C GLU A 25 -2.00 -6.40 -5.17
N ASN A 26 -2.00 -6.04 -6.47
CA ASN A 26 -0.79 -5.58 -7.15
C ASN A 26 -0.39 -4.18 -6.66
N ALA A 27 -1.37 -3.28 -6.49
CA ALA A 27 -1.11 -1.96 -5.93
C ALA A 27 -0.64 -2.03 -4.46
N ILE A 28 -1.14 -2.97 -3.66
CA ILE A 28 -0.64 -3.23 -2.31
C ILE A 28 0.83 -3.69 -2.36
N ARG A 29 1.18 -4.61 -3.27
CA ARG A 29 2.57 -5.07 -3.44
C ARG A 29 3.49 -3.93 -3.86
N GLU A 30 3.07 -3.10 -4.80
CA GLU A 30 3.81 -1.90 -5.23
C GLU A 30 4.02 -0.94 -4.04
N LEU A 31 2.96 -0.68 -3.26
CA LEU A 31 3.03 0.17 -2.07
C LEU A 31 3.97 -0.39 -1.00
N VAL A 32 3.90 -1.69 -0.74
CA VAL A 32 4.80 -2.39 0.19
C VAL A 32 6.24 -2.31 -0.30
N ALA A 33 6.50 -2.59 -1.59
CA ALA A 33 7.83 -2.50 -2.18
C ALA A 33 8.41 -1.08 -2.10
N LEU A 34 7.56 -0.06 -2.27
CA LEU A 34 7.92 1.35 -2.09
C LEU A 34 8.31 1.64 -0.63
N CYS A 35 7.56 1.09 0.33
CA CYS A 35 7.84 1.23 1.77
C CYS A 35 9.08 0.45 2.24
N LEU A 36 9.47 -0.61 1.53
CA LEU A 36 10.68 -1.37 1.82
C LEU A 36 11.96 -0.65 1.32
N ARG A 37 11.84 0.43 0.54
CA ARG A 37 13.00 1.21 0.11
C ARG A 37 13.60 2.00 1.28
N PRO A 38 14.93 2.04 1.41
CA PRO A 38 15.58 2.81 2.46
C PRO A 38 15.25 4.30 2.32
N GLY A 39 14.88 4.94 3.44
CA GLY A 39 14.51 6.36 3.49
C GLY A 39 13.01 6.65 3.30
N VAL A 40 12.18 5.63 3.02
CA VAL A 40 10.73 5.82 2.93
C VAL A 40 10.08 5.62 4.30
N SER A 41 9.35 6.64 4.74
CA SER A 41 8.56 6.56 5.97
C SER A 41 7.22 5.87 5.71
N ILE A 42 6.98 4.71 6.30
CA ILE A 42 5.73 3.93 6.17
C ILE A 42 4.51 4.79 6.54
N ALA A 43 4.59 5.58 7.61
CA ALA A 43 3.51 6.48 8.02
C ALA A 43 3.23 7.55 6.96
N ARG A 44 4.29 8.11 6.34
CA ARG A 44 4.15 9.10 5.27
C ARG A 44 3.54 8.49 4.02
N ALA A 45 3.98 7.31 3.61
CA ALA A 45 3.40 6.58 2.49
C ALA A 45 1.91 6.29 2.75
N ALA A 46 1.56 5.79 3.93
CA ALA A 46 0.17 5.55 4.30
C ALA A 46 -0.70 6.81 4.17
N MET A 47 -0.22 7.96 4.65
CA MET A 47 -0.93 9.24 4.52
C MET A 47 -1.05 9.71 3.06
N ASP A 48 0.00 9.57 2.25
CA ASP A 48 0.00 9.97 0.83
C ASP A 48 -1.02 9.15 0.02
N HIS A 49 -1.16 7.87 0.38
CA HIS A 49 -2.08 6.94 -0.28
C HIS A 49 -3.46 6.84 0.41
N ASP A 50 -3.75 7.63 1.45
CA ASP A 50 -5.01 7.60 2.21
C ASP A 50 -5.34 6.19 2.77
N VAL A 51 -4.29 5.49 3.22
CA VAL A 51 -4.32 4.16 3.83
C VAL A 51 -4.04 4.29 5.32
N ASN A 52 -4.68 3.44 6.14
CA ASN A 52 -4.34 3.37 7.55
C ASN A 52 -2.90 2.82 7.72
N PRO A 53 -1.98 3.52 8.41
CA PRO A 53 -0.61 3.04 8.62
C PRO A 53 -0.55 1.68 9.31
N ASN A 54 -1.54 1.34 10.14
CA ASN A 54 -1.64 0.03 10.78
C ASN A 54 -1.99 -1.09 9.77
N GLN A 55 -2.80 -0.77 8.76
CA GLN A 55 -3.14 -1.69 7.68
C GLN A 55 -1.93 -1.91 6.76
N LEU A 56 -1.21 -0.84 6.43
CA LEU A 56 0.02 -0.92 5.65
C LEU A 56 1.09 -1.77 6.34
N ARG A 57 1.27 -1.63 7.66
CA ARG A 57 2.18 -2.49 8.45
C ARG A 57 1.80 -3.97 8.37
N ARG A 58 0.49 -4.29 8.42
CA ARG A 58 0.01 -5.68 8.26
C ARG A 58 0.31 -6.22 6.86
N TRP A 59 0.14 -5.40 5.82
CA TRP A 59 0.51 -5.79 4.47
C TRP A 59 2.02 -6.02 4.34
N ILE A 60 2.85 -5.12 4.85
CA ILE A 60 4.31 -5.30 4.86
C ILE A 60 4.67 -6.63 5.54
N ALA A 61 4.16 -6.89 6.75
CA ALA A 61 4.44 -8.15 7.44
C ALA A 61 3.98 -9.40 6.66
N ARG A 62 2.89 -9.31 5.89
CA ARG A 62 2.36 -10.40 5.07
C ARG A 62 3.18 -10.64 3.79
N TYR A 63 3.62 -9.57 3.13
CA TYR A 63 4.30 -9.64 1.82
C TYR A 63 5.83 -9.63 1.93
N GLN A 64 6.41 -9.13 3.02
CA GLN A 64 7.86 -9.15 3.26
C GLN A 64 8.47 -10.56 3.13
N PRO A 65 7.93 -11.63 3.75
CA PRO A 65 8.50 -12.97 3.58
C PRO A 65 8.40 -13.49 2.13
N GLN A 66 7.36 -13.08 1.38
CA GLN A 66 7.19 -13.45 -0.03
C GLN A 66 8.16 -12.71 -0.95
N MET A 67 8.58 -11.51 -0.58
CA MET A 67 9.53 -10.68 -1.35
C MET A 67 10.99 -11.02 -1.08
N GLN A 68 11.31 -11.67 0.05
CA GLN A 68 12.68 -12.08 0.39
C GLN A 68 13.02 -13.52 -0.04
N HIS A 69 12.03 -14.28 -0.54
CA HIS A 69 12.19 -15.64 -1.06
C HIS A 69 12.13 -15.71 -2.60
N GLY A 70 12.35 -14.59 -3.30
CA GLY A 70 12.41 -14.51 -4.76
C GLY A 70 13.84 -14.51 -5.28
#